data_AF-A0A832UGZ0-F1
#
_entry.id   AF-A0A832UGZ0-F1
#
_cell.length_a   1.000
_cell.length_b   1.000
_cell.length_c   1.000
_cell.angle_alpha   90.00
_cell.angle_beta   90.00
_cell.angle_gamma   90.00
#
_symmetry.space_group_name_H-M   'P 1'
#
loop_
_entity.id
_entity.type
_entity.pdbx_description
1 polymer ?
#
loop_
_entity_poly.entity_id
_entity_poly.type
_entity_poly.pdbx_seq_one_letter_code
_entity_poly.pdbx_strand_id
1 'polypeptide(L)'
;MSKALMPNLAVLVLLVLVTVPVYADSPEELARGASMDFLGIDLVDPKPAYQKSAQDYINMGNYYRDGCQKLNTRFNDRIFTWAKSRADVLETVDAVMLYQNPSRQLQLMTLNNQQFQKDNPGSFAEYTKMVAWCNAAQDNYNMALSMTASDDHNQRATIYDNAAAVYDTVGDTAAAENARDEAAFARSRQDLKTGSNCLIVTATFGSPMADEVQLVRDFRDNTMQQDYLGSRYVTALNAMYYSFSPFVARAIDQNPSVKPVMRLILAPLLWIVLLSQGIYVALSFSPGLATVAFVLAGGALIGLVYVMPVMLSALVVAVKSRWHVPAVYRLVPFVYLWGGLLALLAIGAVLKIDILTVVSSGLLFVCTVLLTAAAVSLSVSGYLGFSPAGTEE
;
A
#
# COMPACT_ATOMS: atom_id res chain seq x y z
N MET A 1 -38.86 -34.08 47.98
CA MET A 1 -39.43 -33.14 46.98
C MET A 1 -38.34 -32.84 45.96
N SER A 2 -38.63 -33.06 44.65
CA SER A 2 -37.83 -32.69 43.45
C SER A 2 -36.44 -33.35 43.34
N LYS A 3 -36.07 -34.28 42.44
CA LYS A 3 -36.33 -34.59 41.00
C LYS A 3 -36.02 -33.47 39.99
N ALA A 4 -34.93 -33.73 39.24
CA ALA A 4 -34.60 -33.30 37.87
C ALA A 4 -33.76 -32.02 37.66
N LEU A 5 -32.44 -32.20 37.43
CA LEU A 5 -31.66 -31.68 36.28
C LEU A 5 -30.19 -32.12 36.49
N MET A 6 -29.85 -33.35 36.09
CA MET A 6 -29.07 -33.70 34.90
C MET A 6 -27.56 -33.36 34.93
N PRO A 7 -26.71 -34.31 34.50
CA PRO A 7 -25.27 -34.32 34.69
C PRO A 7 -24.55 -33.86 33.42
N ASN A 8 -23.88 -32.70 33.43
CA ASN A 8 -23.19 -32.19 32.23
C ASN A 8 -21.87 -31.44 32.51
N LEU A 9 -21.18 -31.78 33.60
CA LEU A 9 -19.85 -31.19 33.90
C LEU A 9 -18.67 -32.17 33.76
N ALA A 10 -18.92 -33.43 33.37
CA ALA A 10 -17.88 -34.44 33.17
C ALA A 10 -17.52 -34.67 31.68
N VAL A 11 -18.17 -33.96 30.75
CA VAL A 11 -18.00 -34.14 29.29
C VAL A 11 -17.06 -33.09 28.67
N LEU A 12 -16.66 -32.04 29.40
CA LEU A 12 -15.83 -30.96 28.84
C LEU A 12 -14.31 -31.10 29.07
N VAL A 13 -13.85 -32.15 29.76
CA VAL A 13 -12.42 -32.32 30.11
C VAL A 13 -11.81 -33.62 29.54
N LEU A 14 -12.61 -34.43 28.84
CA LEU A 14 -12.19 -35.71 28.24
C LEU A 14 -12.10 -35.68 26.70
N LEU A 15 -11.95 -34.50 26.11
CA LEU A 15 -11.83 -34.26 24.66
C LEU A 15 -10.40 -33.91 24.20
N VAL A 16 -9.38 -34.29 24.99
CA VAL A 16 -7.97 -34.00 24.67
C VAL A 16 -7.12 -35.25 24.40
N LEU A 17 -7.57 -36.47 24.70
CA LEU A 17 -6.74 -37.66 24.52
C LEU A 17 -7.56 -38.91 24.15
N VAL A 18 -7.81 -39.13 22.86
CA VAL A 18 -8.02 -40.50 22.33
C VAL A 18 -7.37 -40.60 20.95
N THR A 19 -6.19 -41.20 20.94
CA THR A 19 -5.58 -41.84 19.78
C THR A 19 -6.52 -42.91 19.21
N VAL A 20 -6.84 -42.82 17.92
CA VAL A 20 -7.46 -43.91 17.17
C VAL A 20 -6.35 -44.66 16.41
N PRO A 21 -6.34 -46.01 16.44
CA PRO A 21 -5.23 -46.81 15.97
C PRO A 21 -5.24 -46.92 14.44
N VAL A 22 -4.06 -46.77 13.84
CA VAL A 22 -3.79 -47.03 12.42
C VAL A 22 -3.60 -48.53 12.24
N TYR A 23 -4.50 -49.18 11.51
CA TYR A 23 -4.26 -50.50 10.91
C TYR A 23 -3.79 -50.26 9.48
N ALA A 24 -2.51 -50.54 9.22
CA ALA A 24 -1.85 -50.30 7.94
C ALA A 24 -1.50 -51.64 7.25
N ASP A 25 -1.97 -51.81 6.01
CA ASP A 25 -1.51 -52.86 5.09
C ASP A 25 -0.48 -52.25 4.12
N SER A 26 0.78 -52.22 4.54
CA SER A 26 2.01 -52.35 3.73
C SER A 26 3.17 -51.52 4.31
N PRO A 27 4.41 -52.08 4.38
CA PRO A 27 5.55 -51.41 5.02
C PRO A 27 6.07 -50.16 4.29
N GLU A 28 5.68 -49.93 3.03
CA GLU A 28 6.21 -48.82 2.21
C GLU A 28 5.48 -47.49 2.43
N GLU A 29 4.22 -47.49 2.88
CA GLU A 29 3.48 -46.25 3.19
C GLU A 29 3.80 -45.67 4.57
N LEU A 30 4.28 -46.50 5.50
CA LEU A 30 4.73 -46.07 6.83
C LEU A 30 5.91 -45.08 6.77
N ALA A 31 6.77 -45.19 5.77
CA ALA A 31 7.91 -44.29 5.58
C ALA A 31 7.52 -42.89 5.04
N ARG A 32 6.37 -42.76 4.38
CA ARG A 32 5.90 -41.47 3.82
C ARG A 32 4.98 -40.68 4.75
N GLY A 33 4.29 -41.36 5.67
CA GLY A 33 3.45 -40.71 6.68
C GLY A 33 4.17 -40.36 7.99
N ALA A 34 5.28 -41.04 8.31
CA ALA A 34 6.04 -40.84 9.54
C ALA A 34 7.18 -39.81 9.43
N SER A 35 7.21 -38.96 8.39
CA SER A 35 8.14 -37.81 8.35
C SER A 35 7.73 -36.68 9.30
N MET A 36 6.51 -36.75 9.84
CA MET A 36 6.12 -35.96 11.00
C MET A 36 6.20 -36.81 12.27
N ASP A 37 7.42 -37.19 12.69
CA ASP A 37 7.67 -37.39 14.11
C ASP A 37 9.16 -37.28 14.49
N PHE A 38 9.36 -36.55 15.59
CA PHE A 38 10.50 -36.61 16.52
C PHE A 38 11.87 -36.00 16.17
N LEU A 39 12.31 -35.91 14.90
CA LEU A 39 13.69 -35.43 14.59
C LEU A 39 13.83 -34.18 13.71
N GLY A 40 12.74 -33.59 13.22
CA GLY A 40 12.82 -32.33 12.46
C GLY A 40 13.66 -32.43 11.18
N ILE A 41 13.69 -33.59 10.53
CA ILE A 41 14.39 -33.82 9.26
C ILE A 41 13.35 -33.87 8.13
N ASP A 42 13.39 -32.85 7.28
CA ASP A 42 12.63 -32.77 6.04
C ASP A 42 13.47 -33.41 4.92
N LEU A 43 13.06 -34.57 4.39
CA LEU A 43 13.85 -35.35 3.42
C LEU A 43 13.90 -34.73 2.00
N VAL A 44 13.36 -33.53 1.82
CA VAL A 44 13.36 -32.81 0.54
C VAL A 44 14.39 -31.67 0.52
N ASP A 45 14.96 -31.27 1.66
CA ASP A 45 15.98 -30.20 1.73
C ASP A 45 16.95 -30.45 2.91
N PRO A 46 18.26 -30.72 2.68
CA PRO A 46 19.17 -31.30 3.67
C PRO A 46 19.63 -30.34 4.79
N LYS A 47 18.94 -29.21 5.00
CA LYS A 47 19.24 -28.28 6.08
C LYS A 47 18.46 -28.65 7.35
N PRO A 48 19.12 -28.99 8.45
CA PRO A 48 18.45 -29.19 9.73
C PRO A 48 17.76 -27.89 10.18
N ALA A 49 16.63 -27.99 10.89
CA ALA A 49 15.73 -26.87 11.17
C ALA A 49 16.42 -25.63 11.78
N TYR A 50 17.48 -25.81 12.58
CA TYR A 50 18.24 -24.71 13.18
C TYR A 50 19.10 -23.89 12.19
N GLN A 51 19.26 -24.36 10.94
CA GLN A 51 19.98 -23.66 9.87
C GLN A 51 19.05 -23.02 8.84
N LYS A 52 17.73 -23.19 8.98
CA LYS A 52 16.76 -22.63 8.04
C LYS A 52 16.60 -21.13 8.30
N SER A 53 16.63 -20.34 7.24
CA SER A 53 16.36 -18.90 7.25
C SER A 53 14.87 -18.62 7.07
N ALA A 54 14.43 -17.38 7.34
CA ALA A 54 13.06 -16.95 7.05
C ALA A 54 12.68 -17.22 5.58
N GLN A 55 13.62 -17.06 4.64
CA GLN A 55 13.38 -17.31 3.22
C GLN A 55 13.17 -18.80 2.90
N ASP A 56 13.87 -19.70 3.60
CA ASP A 56 13.68 -21.14 3.42
C ASP A 56 12.25 -21.54 3.83
N TYR A 57 11.73 -20.97 4.93
CA TYR A 57 10.34 -21.15 5.35
C TYR A 57 9.32 -20.54 4.38
N ILE A 58 9.61 -19.38 3.78
CA ILE A 58 8.77 -18.81 2.72
C ILE A 58 8.69 -19.76 1.52
N ASN A 59 9.82 -20.33 1.11
CA ASN A 59 9.89 -21.26 -0.03
C ASN A 59 9.11 -22.55 0.25
N MET A 60 9.26 -23.13 1.45
CA MET A 60 8.47 -24.28 1.88
C MET A 60 6.98 -23.94 1.96
N GLY A 61 6.62 -22.78 2.52
CA GLY A 61 5.24 -22.30 2.58
C GLY A 61 4.62 -22.22 1.18
N ASN A 62 5.36 -21.66 0.21
CA ASN A 62 4.91 -21.59 -1.19
C ASN A 62 4.74 -22.97 -1.83
N TYR A 63 5.65 -23.90 -1.56
CA TYR A 63 5.52 -25.29 -2.02
C TYR A 63 4.23 -25.95 -1.50
N TYR A 64 3.95 -25.80 -0.20
CA TYR A 64 2.73 -26.35 0.40
C TYR A 64 1.46 -25.61 -0.06
N ARG A 65 1.52 -24.29 -0.25
CA ARG A 65 0.41 -23.49 -0.81
C ARG A 65 0.05 -23.98 -2.21
N ASP A 66 1.03 -24.15 -3.09
CA ASP A 66 0.79 -24.59 -4.46
C ASP A 66 0.19 -26.01 -4.49
N GLY A 67 0.61 -26.88 -3.58
CA GLY A 67 0.00 -28.20 -3.40
C GLY A 67 -1.42 -28.14 -2.83
N CYS A 68 -1.68 -27.28 -1.84
CA CYS A 68 -3.00 -26.99 -1.29
C CYS A 68 -3.95 -26.54 -2.41
N GLN A 69 -3.53 -25.60 -3.25
CA GLN A 69 -4.31 -25.11 -4.39
C GLN A 69 -4.63 -26.23 -5.38
N LYS A 70 -3.63 -27.02 -5.78
CA LYS A 70 -3.83 -28.16 -6.71
C LYS A 70 -4.81 -29.19 -6.15
N LEU A 71 -4.69 -29.53 -4.87
CA LEU A 71 -5.58 -30.49 -4.21
C LEU A 71 -7.00 -29.92 -4.08
N ASN A 72 -7.14 -28.64 -3.74
CA ASN A 72 -8.43 -27.97 -3.63
C ASN A 72 -9.16 -27.89 -4.98
N THR A 73 -8.48 -27.48 -6.05
CA THR A 73 -9.06 -27.49 -7.40
C THR A 73 -9.52 -28.89 -7.80
N ARG A 74 -8.66 -29.90 -7.62
CA ARG A 74 -9.02 -31.29 -7.96
C ARG A 74 -10.18 -31.83 -7.13
N PHE A 75 -10.28 -31.42 -5.87
CA PHE A 75 -11.38 -31.80 -4.99
C PHE A 75 -12.69 -31.12 -5.42
N ASN A 76 -12.64 -29.82 -5.71
CA ASN A 76 -13.76 -29.03 -6.22
C ASN A 76 -14.28 -29.56 -7.56
N ASP A 77 -13.38 -29.89 -8.49
CA ASP A 77 -13.75 -30.48 -9.79
C ASP A 77 -14.53 -31.79 -9.63
N ARG A 78 -14.20 -32.60 -8.62
CA ARG A 78 -14.93 -33.83 -8.30
C ARG A 78 -16.31 -33.56 -7.73
N ILE A 79 -16.41 -32.64 -6.77
CA ILE A 79 -17.71 -32.21 -6.23
C ILE A 79 -18.58 -31.71 -7.38
N PHE A 80 -18.04 -30.86 -8.24
CA PHE A 80 -18.75 -30.31 -9.39
C PHE A 80 -19.18 -31.39 -10.38
N THR A 81 -18.29 -32.31 -10.74
CA THR A 81 -18.59 -33.42 -11.66
C THR A 81 -19.66 -34.35 -11.08
N TRP A 82 -19.60 -34.64 -9.78
CA TRP A 82 -20.59 -35.45 -9.07
C TRP A 82 -21.95 -34.76 -8.97
N ALA A 83 -21.97 -33.46 -8.68
CA ALA A 83 -23.20 -32.67 -8.64
C ALA A 83 -23.84 -32.60 -10.04
N LYS A 84 -23.03 -32.39 -11.08
CA LYS A 84 -23.49 -32.35 -12.48
C LYS A 84 -24.08 -33.68 -12.95
N SER A 85 -23.50 -34.82 -12.54
CA SER A 85 -24.03 -36.14 -12.91
C SER A 85 -25.36 -36.49 -12.22
N ARG A 86 -25.81 -35.67 -11.27
CA ARG A 86 -27.04 -35.83 -10.48
C ARG A 86 -27.98 -34.63 -10.59
N ALA A 87 -27.78 -33.78 -11.60
CA ALA A 87 -28.54 -32.55 -11.80
C ALA A 87 -30.04 -32.79 -12.08
N ASP A 88 -30.40 -34.01 -12.47
CA ASP A 88 -31.77 -34.49 -12.66
C ASP A 88 -32.50 -34.83 -11.36
N VAL A 89 -31.75 -35.16 -10.30
CA VAL A 89 -32.28 -35.53 -8.97
C VAL A 89 -32.15 -34.37 -7.96
N LEU A 90 -31.17 -33.48 -8.17
CA LEU A 90 -30.97 -32.28 -7.37
C LEU A 90 -31.75 -31.12 -8.01
N GLU A 91 -32.96 -30.82 -7.50
CA GLU A 91 -33.83 -29.69 -7.93
C GLU A 91 -33.15 -28.30 -7.90
N THR A 92 -31.91 -28.20 -7.42
CA THR A 92 -31.15 -26.96 -7.23
C THR A 92 -30.15 -26.72 -8.35
N VAL A 93 -30.60 -26.70 -9.61
CA VAL A 93 -29.72 -26.43 -10.77
C VAL A 93 -29.03 -25.05 -10.63
N ASP A 94 -29.63 -24.09 -9.92
CA ASP A 94 -29.01 -22.81 -9.55
C ASP A 94 -27.85 -22.94 -8.54
N ALA A 95 -27.87 -23.96 -7.67
CA ALA A 95 -26.79 -24.18 -6.71
C ALA A 95 -25.51 -24.68 -7.38
N VAL A 96 -25.58 -25.31 -8.56
CA VAL A 96 -24.43 -25.90 -9.26
C VAL A 96 -23.57 -24.84 -9.96
N MET A 97 -24.16 -23.68 -10.33
CA MET A 97 -23.45 -22.54 -10.91
C MET A 97 -22.63 -21.74 -9.88
N LEU A 98 -22.85 -21.96 -8.58
CA LEU A 98 -22.14 -21.31 -7.46
C LEU A 98 -20.83 -22.01 -7.04
N TYR A 99 -20.45 -23.13 -7.66
CA TYR A 99 -19.41 -24.05 -7.17
C TYR A 99 -18.03 -23.94 -7.84
N GLN A 100 -17.64 -22.82 -8.44
CA GLN A 100 -16.26 -22.70 -8.93
C GLN A 100 -15.22 -22.66 -7.79
N ASN A 101 -15.61 -22.23 -6.58
CA ASN A 101 -14.80 -22.33 -5.36
C ASN A 101 -15.71 -22.45 -4.12
N PRO A 102 -16.19 -23.65 -3.77
CA PRO A 102 -16.99 -23.86 -2.56
C PRO A 102 -16.20 -23.54 -1.30
N SER A 103 -16.87 -22.94 -0.31
CA SER A 103 -16.28 -22.71 1.01
C SER A 103 -15.95 -24.04 1.70
N ARG A 104 -15.00 -24.02 2.64
CA ARG A 104 -14.64 -25.20 3.46
C ARG A 104 -15.85 -25.86 4.12
N GLN A 105 -16.83 -25.07 4.57
CA GLN A 105 -18.04 -25.59 5.20
C GLN A 105 -18.88 -26.39 4.20
N LEU A 106 -19.01 -25.90 2.97
CA LEU A 106 -19.77 -26.55 1.92
C LEU A 106 -19.10 -27.85 1.47
N GLN A 107 -17.77 -27.85 1.33
CA GLN A 107 -16.98 -29.06 1.08
C GLN A 107 -17.21 -30.14 2.14
N LEU A 108 -17.26 -29.76 3.42
CA LEU A 108 -17.56 -30.68 4.53
C LEU A 108 -19.00 -31.22 4.49
N MET A 109 -19.98 -30.40 4.10
CA MET A 109 -21.35 -30.87 3.89
C MET A 109 -21.42 -31.93 2.80
N THR A 110 -20.72 -31.72 1.68
CA THR A 110 -20.65 -32.72 0.59
C THR A 110 -19.95 -34.01 1.04
N LEU A 111 -18.87 -33.90 1.82
CA LEU A 111 -18.15 -35.07 2.35
C LEU A 111 -19.00 -35.92 3.31
N ASN A 112 -19.90 -35.29 4.06
CA ASN A 112 -20.82 -35.99 4.95
C ASN A 112 -21.97 -36.69 4.21
N ASN A 113 -22.14 -36.43 2.90
CA ASN A 113 -23.13 -37.12 2.09
C ASN A 113 -22.69 -38.57 1.82
N GLN A 114 -23.46 -39.54 2.32
CA GLN A 114 -23.16 -40.96 2.16
C GLN A 114 -23.12 -41.40 0.69
N GLN A 115 -23.93 -40.80 -0.18
CA GLN A 115 -23.95 -41.15 -1.59
C GLN A 115 -22.66 -40.67 -2.27
N PHE A 116 -22.25 -39.43 -2.00
CA PHE A 116 -20.98 -38.88 -2.50
C PHE A 116 -19.78 -39.78 -2.13
N GLN A 117 -19.71 -40.24 -0.88
CA GLN A 117 -18.64 -41.14 -0.41
C GLN A 117 -18.67 -42.50 -1.10
N LYS A 118 -19.86 -43.05 -1.38
CA LYS A 118 -20.00 -44.31 -2.12
C LYS A 118 -19.52 -44.17 -3.58
N ASP A 119 -19.84 -43.05 -4.22
CA ASP A 119 -19.46 -42.80 -5.61
C ASP A 119 -17.98 -42.41 -5.77
N ASN A 120 -17.40 -41.81 -4.72
CA ASN A 120 -16.02 -41.32 -4.71
C ASN A 120 -15.27 -41.88 -3.49
N PRO A 121 -14.93 -43.18 -3.50
CA PRO A 121 -14.16 -43.78 -2.42
C PRO A 121 -12.79 -43.07 -2.29
N GLY A 122 -12.39 -42.74 -1.06
CA GLY A 122 -11.14 -42.04 -0.77
C GLY A 122 -11.21 -40.51 -0.83
N SER A 123 -12.35 -39.91 -1.19
CA SER A 123 -12.54 -38.45 -1.19
C SER A 123 -12.27 -37.79 0.16
N PHE A 124 -12.59 -38.49 1.27
CA PHE A 124 -12.25 -38.04 2.62
C PHE A 124 -10.74 -37.94 2.86
N ALA A 125 -9.97 -38.97 2.48
CA ALA A 125 -8.53 -38.99 2.66
C ALA A 125 -7.84 -37.89 1.83
N GLU A 126 -8.38 -37.59 0.65
CA GLU A 126 -7.87 -36.51 -0.19
C GLU A 126 -8.19 -35.13 0.38
N TYR A 127 -9.39 -34.94 0.92
CA TYR A 127 -9.73 -33.70 1.63
C TYR A 127 -8.85 -33.49 2.85
N THR A 128 -8.61 -34.52 3.67
CA THR A 128 -7.71 -34.39 4.83
C THR A 128 -6.29 -34.08 4.41
N LYS A 129 -5.82 -34.65 3.28
CA LYS A 129 -4.52 -34.31 2.70
C LYS A 129 -4.48 -32.85 2.25
N MET A 130 -5.50 -32.36 1.55
CA MET A 130 -5.62 -30.96 1.17
C MET A 130 -5.52 -30.04 2.40
N VAL A 131 -6.32 -30.29 3.43
CA VAL A 131 -6.32 -29.49 4.67
C VAL A 131 -4.93 -29.50 5.33
N ALA A 132 -4.27 -30.66 5.40
CA ALA A 132 -2.93 -30.76 5.96
C ALA A 132 -1.91 -29.91 5.18
N TRP A 133 -1.99 -29.88 3.84
CA TRP A 133 -1.13 -29.05 3.01
C TRP A 133 -1.39 -27.55 3.21
N CYS A 134 -2.66 -27.14 3.28
CA CYS A 134 -3.00 -25.74 3.52
C CYS A 134 -2.55 -25.28 4.92
N ASN A 135 -2.70 -26.14 5.94
CA ASN A 135 -2.22 -25.84 7.29
C ASN A 135 -0.68 -25.78 7.34
N ALA A 136 0.00 -26.73 6.70
CA ALA A 136 1.46 -26.71 6.60
C ALA A 136 1.98 -25.45 5.91
N ALA A 137 1.28 -24.93 4.89
CA ALA A 137 1.61 -23.64 4.28
C ALA A 137 1.54 -22.49 5.29
N GLN A 138 0.45 -22.40 6.06
CA GLN A 138 0.28 -21.39 7.10
C GLN A 138 1.35 -21.50 8.20
N ASP A 139 1.65 -22.72 8.67
CA ASP A 139 2.67 -22.95 9.70
C ASP A 139 4.06 -22.47 9.24
N ASN A 140 4.39 -22.72 7.98
CA ASN A 140 5.64 -22.22 7.39
C ASN A 140 5.66 -20.69 7.27
N TYR A 141 4.54 -20.05 6.89
CA TYR A 141 4.46 -18.59 6.87
C TYR A 141 4.54 -17.98 8.26
N ASN A 142 3.90 -18.59 9.27
CA ASN A 142 4.01 -18.17 10.67
C ASN A 142 5.44 -18.30 11.20
N MET A 143 6.13 -19.39 10.85
CA MET A 143 7.53 -19.59 11.20
C MET A 143 8.42 -18.54 10.51
N ALA A 144 8.23 -18.30 9.21
CA ALA A 144 8.93 -17.24 8.49
C ALA A 144 8.73 -15.88 9.16
N LEU A 145 7.50 -15.56 9.56
CA LEU A 145 7.16 -14.29 10.23
C LEU A 145 7.86 -14.13 11.58
N SER A 146 8.03 -15.24 12.32
CA SER A 146 8.74 -15.24 13.62
C SER A 146 10.24 -14.99 13.47
N MET A 147 10.81 -15.30 12.31
CA MET A 147 12.24 -15.15 12.01
C MET A 147 12.55 -13.85 11.26
N THR A 148 11.57 -13.27 10.56
CA THR A 148 11.71 -11.98 9.89
C THR A 148 11.77 -10.84 10.91
N ALA A 149 12.78 -9.99 10.78
CA ALA A 149 12.95 -8.83 11.64
C ALA A 149 11.72 -7.92 11.62
N SER A 150 11.39 -7.32 12.76
CA SER A 150 10.19 -6.48 12.90
C SER A 150 10.19 -5.24 12.00
N ASP A 151 11.37 -4.81 11.55
CA ASP A 151 11.57 -3.65 10.69
C ASP A 151 11.80 -4.02 9.21
N ASP A 152 11.81 -5.32 8.86
CA ASP A 152 11.78 -5.79 7.47
C ASP A 152 10.33 -5.88 6.98
N HIS A 153 9.77 -4.71 6.76
CA HIS A 153 8.37 -4.55 6.41
C HIS A 153 8.03 -5.12 5.02
N ASN A 154 8.99 -5.19 4.09
CA ASN A 154 8.79 -5.79 2.77
C ASN A 154 8.63 -7.31 2.87
N GLN A 155 9.55 -7.98 3.56
CA GLN A 155 9.47 -9.44 3.70
C GLN A 155 8.21 -9.86 4.47
N ARG A 156 7.84 -9.10 5.52
CA ARG A 156 6.59 -9.33 6.25
C ARG A 156 5.35 -9.19 5.36
N ALA A 157 5.29 -8.16 4.51
CA ALA A 157 4.18 -7.98 3.57
C ALA A 157 4.02 -9.17 2.63
N THR A 158 5.13 -9.67 2.07
CA THR A 158 5.12 -10.86 1.20
C THR A 158 4.61 -12.11 1.92
N ILE A 159 5.00 -12.30 3.18
CA ILE A 159 4.51 -13.44 3.99
C ILE A 159 3.00 -13.36 4.15
N TYR A 160 2.47 -12.18 4.50
CA TYR A 160 1.04 -11.97 4.67
C TYR A 160 0.22 -12.15 3.39
N ASP A 161 0.71 -11.67 2.23
CA ASP A 161 0.03 -11.90 0.94
C ASP A 161 -0.05 -13.39 0.61
N ASN A 162 1.05 -14.11 0.83
CA ASN A 162 1.12 -15.53 0.55
C ASN A 162 0.19 -16.32 1.48
N ALA A 163 0.09 -15.92 2.75
CA ALA A 163 -0.86 -16.47 3.71
C ALA A 163 -2.32 -16.18 3.31
N ALA A 164 -2.61 -14.96 2.82
CA ALA A 164 -3.93 -14.60 2.31
C ALA A 164 -4.38 -15.51 1.15
N ALA A 165 -3.48 -15.83 0.21
CA ALA A 165 -3.77 -16.71 -0.91
C ALA A 165 -4.16 -18.15 -0.47
N VAL A 166 -3.60 -18.63 0.65
CA VAL A 166 -4.02 -19.92 1.23
C VAL A 166 -5.45 -19.81 1.80
N TYR A 167 -5.78 -18.72 2.48
CA TYR A 167 -7.14 -18.48 2.99
C TYR A 167 -8.19 -18.35 1.88
N ASP A 168 -7.85 -17.65 0.78
CA ASP A 168 -8.70 -17.59 -0.41
C ASP A 168 -8.97 -18.98 -0.99
N THR A 169 -7.93 -19.83 -1.05
CA THR A 169 -8.04 -21.19 -1.59
C THR A 169 -9.06 -22.02 -0.81
N VAL A 170 -9.14 -21.86 0.51
CA VAL A 170 -10.09 -22.60 1.36
C VAL A 170 -11.43 -21.86 1.56
N GLY A 171 -11.61 -20.70 0.94
CA GLY A 171 -12.82 -19.89 1.02
C GLY A 171 -13.02 -19.20 2.38
N ASP A 172 -11.94 -18.94 3.12
CA ASP A 172 -11.97 -18.16 4.37
C ASP A 172 -11.71 -16.67 4.05
N THR A 173 -12.75 -15.98 3.59
CA THR A 173 -12.63 -14.59 3.11
C THR A 173 -12.27 -13.61 4.23
N ALA A 174 -12.74 -13.86 5.45
CA ALA A 174 -12.46 -12.99 6.60
C ALA A 174 -10.98 -13.10 7.02
N ALA A 175 -10.42 -14.31 7.07
CA ALA A 175 -8.99 -14.48 7.35
C ALA A 175 -8.11 -13.94 6.22
N ALA A 176 -8.54 -14.09 4.95
CA ALA A 176 -7.84 -13.53 3.80
C ALA A 176 -7.79 -12.00 3.83
N GLU A 177 -8.90 -11.34 4.18
CA GLU A 177 -8.97 -9.88 4.31
C GLU A 177 -8.06 -9.37 5.43
N ASN A 178 -8.12 -9.97 6.62
CA ASN A 178 -7.24 -9.62 7.74
C ASN A 178 -5.76 -9.76 7.37
N ALA A 179 -5.37 -10.83 6.68
CA ALA A 179 -4.00 -11.02 6.21
C ALA A 179 -3.58 -9.96 5.18
N ARG A 180 -4.47 -9.57 4.26
CA ARG A 180 -4.20 -8.49 3.30
C ARG A 180 -4.07 -7.13 3.97
N ASP A 181 -4.85 -6.85 5.01
CA ASP A 181 -4.73 -5.63 5.81
C ASP A 181 -3.39 -5.57 6.54
N GLU A 182 -2.94 -6.68 7.13
CA GLU A 182 -1.60 -6.78 7.73
C GLU A 182 -0.48 -6.60 6.68
N ALA A 183 -0.65 -7.14 5.47
CA ALA A 183 0.27 -6.93 4.35
C ALA A 183 0.31 -5.46 3.93
N ALA A 184 -0.84 -4.80 3.80
CA ALA A 184 -0.97 -3.39 3.45
C ALA A 184 -0.33 -2.49 4.52
N PHE A 185 -0.56 -2.79 5.80
CA PHE A 185 0.08 -2.09 6.91
C PHE A 185 1.60 -2.24 6.87
N ALA A 186 2.11 -3.46 6.66
CA ALA A 186 3.54 -3.71 6.51
C ALA A 186 4.13 -2.91 5.33
N ARG A 187 3.53 -2.94 4.14
CA ARG A 187 3.98 -2.12 2.99
C ARG A 187 4.01 -0.63 3.33
N SER A 188 2.97 -0.13 4.00
CA SER A 188 2.93 1.28 4.44
C SER A 188 4.12 1.64 5.35
N ARG A 189 4.53 0.72 6.24
CA ARG A 189 5.68 0.92 7.14
C ARG A 189 7.00 0.85 6.39
N GLN A 190 7.12 0.01 5.37
CA GLN A 190 8.29 0.05 4.48
C GLN A 190 8.38 1.39 3.77
N ASP A 191 7.26 1.88 3.25
CA ASP A 191 7.21 3.16 2.54
C ASP A 191 7.59 4.36 3.44
N LEU A 192 7.35 4.26 4.75
CA LEU A 192 7.89 5.21 5.74
C LEU A 192 9.41 5.11 5.86
N LYS A 193 9.98 3.90 5.80
CA LYS A 193 11.42 3.62 5.91
C LYS A 193 12.19 4.03 4.65
N THR A 194 11.59 3.84 3.48
CA THR A 194 12.22 4.13 2.16
C THR A 194 11.97 5.53 1.65
N GLY A 195 11.16 6.35 2.35
CA GLY A 195 10.86 7.72 1.92
C GLY A 195 9.97 7.77 0.68
N SER A 196 9.00 6.85 0.55
CA SER A 196 8.00 6.85 -0.52
C SER A 196 6.62 7.35 -0.06
N ASN A 197 6.42 7.68 1.22
CA ASN A 197 5.12 8.14 1.75
C ASN A 197 4.92 9.66 1.84
N CYS A 198 3.70 10.11 1.56
CA CYS A 198 3.20 11.46 1.88
C CYS A 198 2.94 11.62 3.40
N LEU A 199 4.00 11.58 4.22
CA LEU A 199 4.00 11.59 5.70
C LEU A 199 3.02 12.58 6.35
N ILE A 200 3.06 13.85 5.93
CA ILE A 200 2.23 14.91 6.50
C ILE A 200 0.74 14.68 6.19
N VAL A 201 0.43 14.23 4.97
CA VAL A 201 -0.95 13.95 4.55
C VAL A 201 -1.47 12.74 5.31
N THR A 202 -0.69 11.65 5.37
CA THR A 202 -1.03 10.46 6.15
C THR A 202 -1.27 10.76 7.63
N ALA A 203 -0.41 11.54 8.29
CA ALA A 203 -0.59 11.93 9.69
C ALA A 203 -1.86 12.78 9.92
N THR A 204 -2.20 13.63 8.94
CA THR A 204 -3.36 14.52 9.01
C THR A 204 -4.69 13.80 8.80
N PHE A 205 -4.75 12.89 7.82
CA PHE A 205 -5.96 12.14 7.47
C PHE A 205 -6.10 10.82 8.25
N GLY A 206 -5.01 10.33 8.85
CA GLY A 206 -5.00 9.21 9.79
C GLY A 206 -4.87 7.84 9.14
N SER A 207 -4.88 7.75 7.82
CA SER A 207 -4.68 6.51 7.07
C SER A 207 -3.80 6.74 5.84
N PRO A 208 -2.86 5.83 5.51
CA PRO A 208 -2.17 5.86 4.23
C PRO A 208 -3.08 5.51 3.05
N MET A 209 -4.24 4.92 3.32
CA MET A 209 -5.27 4.55 2.33
C MET A 209 -6.37 5.61 2.18
N ALA A 210 -6.21 6.78 2.81
CA ALA A 210 -7.14 7.87 2.61
C ALA A 210 -7.11 8.36 1.15
N ASP A 211 -8.27 8.73 0.60
CA ASP A 211 -8.42 9.16 -0.80
C ASP A 211 -7.49 10.33 -1.14
N GLU A 212 -7.29 11.26 -0.20
CA GLU A 212 -6.40 12.41 -0.38
C GLU A 212 -4.93 12.01 -0.49
N VAL A 213 -4.53 10.94 0.20
CA VAL A 213 -3.17 10.39 0.13
C VAL A 213 -2.98 9.64 -1.19
N GLN A 214 -3.96 8.83 -1.58
CA GLN A 214 -3.92 8.06 -2.82
C GLN A 214 -3.90 8.98 -4.05
N LEU A 215 -4.69 10.05 -4.04
CA LEU A 215 -4.68 11.06 -5.10
C LEU A 215 -3.28 11.60 -5.42
N VAL A 216 -2.50 11.95 -4.38
CA VAL A 216 -1.16 12.50 -4.55
C VAL A 216 -0.17 11.41 -4.94
N ARG A 217 -0.30 10.22 -4.34
CA ARG A 217 0.57 9.06 -4.63
C ARG A 217 0.41 8.59 -6.07
N ASP A 218 -0.82 8.37 -6.52
CA ASP A 218 -1.13 7.87 -7.86
C ASP A 218 -0.58 8.80 -8.93
N PHE A 219 -0.75 10.11 -8.76
CA PHE A 219 -0.19 11.05 -9.71
C PHE A 219 1.35 11.06 -9.70
N ARG A 220 1.97 10.97 -8.52
CA ARG A 220 3.43 10.91 -8.43
C ARG A 220 3.96 9.64 -9.11
N ASP A 221 3.42 8.48 -8.77
CA ASP A 221 3.97 7.17 -9.10
C ASP A 221 3.56 6.72 -10.51
N ASN A 222 2.29 6.93 -10.88
CA ASN A 222 1.74 6.47 -12.16
C ASN A 222 1.78 7.53 -13.27
N THR A 223 2.08 8.80 -12.96
CA THR A 223 2.18 9.87 -13.98
C THR A 223 3.56 10.50 -14.00
N MET A 224 3.98 11.16 -12.92
CA MET A 224 5.23 11.92 -12.90
C MET A 224 6.47 11.04 -13.01
N GLN A 225 6.52 9.89 -12.34
CA GLN A 225 7.68 9.00 -12.39
C GLN A 225 7.85 8.28 -13.73
N GLN A 226 6.85 8.30 -14.61
CA GLN A 226 6.90 7.61 -15.91
C GLN A 226 7.75 8.36 -16.95
N ASP A 227 7.98 9.67 -16.74
CA ASP A 227 8.79 10.49 -17.63
C ASP A 227 10.15 10.87 -17.00
N TYR A 228 11.14 11.13 -17.86
CA TYR A 228 12.47 11.57 -17.42
C TYR A 228 12.42 12.87 -16.61
N LEU A 229 11.73 13.90 -17.10
CA LEU A 229 11.70 15.19 -16.42
C LEU A 229 10.89 15.09 -15.12
N GLY A 230 9.79 14.34 -15.15
CA GLY A 230 8.93 14.12 -14.00
C GLY A 230 9.61 13.35 -12.88
N SER A 231 10.31 12.26 -13.18
CA SER A 231 11.05 11.47 -12.17
C SER A 231 12.17 12.28 -11.49
N ARG A 232 12.86 13.15 -12.25
CA ARG A 232 13.91 14.05 -11.70
C ARG A 232 13.31 15.18 -10.87
N TYR A 233 12.19 15.75 -11.27
CA TYR A 233 11.46 16.70 -10.45
C TYR A 233 10.96 16.05 -9.14
N VAL A 234 10.39 14.84 -9.20
CA VAL A 234 9.97 14.09 -7.99
C VAL A 234 11.15 13.84 -7.07
N THR A 235 12.33 13.53 -7.61
CA THR A 235 13.56 13.40 -6.82
C THR A 235 13.92 14.70 -6.09
N ALA A 236 13.87 15.84 -6.78
CA ALA A 236 14.13 17.15 -6.19
C ALA A 236 13.11 17.50 -5.10
N LEU A 237 11.83 17.26 -5.37
CA LEU A 237 10.73 17.48 -4.43
C LEU A 237 10.89 16.61 -3.18
N ASN A 238 11.20 15.33 -3.34
CA ASN A 238 11.40 14.38 -2.25
C ASN A 238 12.57 14.82 -1.35
N ALA A 239 13.69 15.25 -1.94
CA ALA A 239 14.84 15.73 -1.17
C ALA A 239 14.47 16.92 -0.25
N MET A 240 13.66 17.86 -0.76
CA MET A 240 13.14 18.95 0.06
C MET A 240 12.12 18.44 1.10
N TYR A 241 11.13 17.68 0.66
CA TYR A 241 10.00 17.25 1.50
C TYR A 241 10.45 16.41 2.70
N TYR A 242 11.26 15.38 2.48
CA TYR A 242 11.71 14.48 3.54
C TYR A 242 12.76 15.09 4.47
N SER A 243 13.30 16.27 4.15
CA SER A 243 14.18 17.00 5.07
C SER A 243 13.45 17.50 6.33
N PHE A 244 12.14 17.75 6.25
CA PHE A 244 11.35 18.29 7.37
C PHE A 244 10.08 17.48 7.69
N SER A 245 9.52 16.77 6.72
CA SER A 245 8.22 16.09 6.87
C SER A 245 8.17 15.05 8.00
N PRO A 246 9.23 14.29 8.36
CA PRO A 246 9.17 13.35 9.49
C PRO A 246 9.01 14.04 10.85
N PHE A 247 9.52 15.25 11.01
CA PHE A 247 9.35 16.03 12.24
C PHE A 247 7.91 16.54 12.34
N VAL A 248 7.38 17.10 11.25
CA VAL A 248 6.02 17.62 11.19
C VAL A 248 4.99 16.51 11.38
N ALA A 249 5.14 15.37 10.71
CA ALA A 249 4.22 14.23 10.83
C ALA A 249 4.13 13.73 12.28
N ARG A 250 5.27 13.58 12.97
CA ARG A 250 5.30 13.20 14.39
C ARG A 250 4.57 14.20 15.29
N ALA A 251 4.72 15.50 15.03
CA ALA A 251 4.05 16.54 15.80
C ALA A 251 2.52 16.50 15.64
N ILE A 252 2.03 16.13 14.45
CA ILE A 252 0.59 15.94 14.16
C ILE A 252 0.05 14.69 14.85
N ASP A 253 0.79 13.58 14.81
CA ASP A 253 0.38 12.33 15.45
C ASP A 253 0.33 12.43 16.97
N GLN A 254 1.26 13.17 17.58
CA GLN A 254 1.28 13.40 19.02
C GLN A 254 0.14 14.31 19.50
N ASN A 255 -0.38 15.19 18.65
CA ASN A 255 -1.38 16.18 19.02
C ASN A 255 -2.61 16.10 18.09
N PRO A 256 -3.61 15.25 18.40
CA PRO A 256 -4.81 15.10 17.58
C PRO A 256 -5.57 16.41 17.33
N SER A 257 -5.48 17.38 18.25
CA SER A 257 -6.09 18.71 18.11
C SER A 257 -5.52 19.56 16.97
N VAL A 258 -4.35 19.21 16.44
CA VAL A 258 -3.70 19.91 15.31
C VAL A 258 -4.23 19.40 13.95
N LYS A 259 -4.81 18.19 13.91
CA LYS A 259 -5.31 17.57 12.68
C LYS A 259 -6.35 18.42 11.93
N PRO A 260 -7.36 19.03 12.58
CA PRO A 260 -8.32 19.89 11.89
C PRO A 260 -7.67 21.11 11.23
N VAL A 261 -6.68 21.72 11.90
CA VAL A 261 -5.92 22.85 11.36
C VAL A 261 -5.10 22.41 10.17
N MET A 262 -4.43 21.26 10.25
CA MET A 262 -3.67 20.73 9.11
C MET A 262 -4.56 20.31 7.95
N ARG A 263 -5.78 19.82 8.19
CA ARG A 263 -6.77 19.58 7.12
C ARG A 263 -7.13 20.88 6.40
N LEU A 264 -7.34 21.96 7.14
CA LEU A 264 -7.61 23.28 6.55
C LEU A 264 -6.42 23.80 5.73
N ILE A 265 -5.20 23.58 6.21
CA ILE A 265 -3.98 23.95 5.48
C ILE A 265 -3.78 23.06 4.24
N LEU A 266 -4.05 21.76 4.31
CA LEU A 266 -3.83 20.84 3.20
C LEU A 266 -4.94 20.87 2.15
N ALA A 267 -6.18 21.24 2.50
CA ALA A 267 -7.29 21.28 1.55
C ALA A 267 -6.99 22.14 0.30
N PRO A 268 -6.53 23.41 0.40
CA PRO A 268 -6.16 24.18 -0.78
C PRO A 268 -4.94 23.58 -1.51
N LEU A 269 -4.01 22.93 -0.81
CA LEU A 269 -2.88 22.23 -1.44
C LEU A 269 -3.38 21.12 -2.37
N LEU A 270 -4.35 20.30 -1.92
CA LEU A 270 -4.91 19.21 -2.71
C LEU A 270 -5.64 19.74 -3.95
N TRP A 271 -6.35 20.85 -3.83
CA TRP A 271 -6.95 21.54 -4.99
C TRP A 271 -5.92 22.05 -5.99
N ILE A 272 -4.80 22.60 -5.51
CA ILE A 272 -3.70 23.04 -6.38
C ILE A 272 -3.09 21.84 -7.11
N VAL A 273 -2.90 20.73 -6.41
CA VAL A 273 -2.42 19.48 -7.02
C VAL A 273 -3.39 19.05 -8.11
N LEU A 274 -4.69 18.93 -7.83
CA LEU A 274 -5.73 18.56 -8.82
C LEU A 274 -5.73 19.48 -10.04
N LEU A 275 -5.65 20.79 -9.84
CA LEU A 275 -5.65 21.75 -10.94
C LEU A 275 -4.38 21.62 -11.79
N SER A 276 -3.23 21.42 -11.15
CA SER A 276 -1.95 21.19 -11.83
C SER A 276 -1.93 19.86 -12.58
N GLN A 277 -2.57 18.82 -12.03
CA GLN A 277 -2.79 17.53 -12.72
C GLN A 277 -3.63 17.72 -13.98
N GLY A 278 -4.71 18.51 -13.92
CA GLY A 278 -5.52 18.84 -15.08
C GLY A 278 -4.72 19.50 -16.21
N ILE A 279 -3.83 20.43 -15.85
CA ILE A 279 -2.90 21.06 -16.81
C ILE A 279 -1.94 20.03 -17.41
N TYR A 280 -1.39 19.13 -16.60
CA TYR A 280 -0.51 18.07 -17.08
C TYR A 280 -1.22 17.17 -18.11
N VAL A 281 -2.44 16.72 -17.80
CA VAL A 281 -3.23 15.85 -18.69
C VAL A 281 -3.57 16.58 -19.99
N ALA A 282 -3.92 17.86 -19.94
CA ALA A 282 -4.17 18.68 -21.12
C ALA A 282 -2.94 18.79 -22.04
N LEU A 283 -1.73 18.76 -21.47
CA LEU A 283 -0.46 18.83 -22.20
C LEU A 283 0.20 17.45 -22.40
N SER A 284 -0.53 16.36 -22.16
CA SER A 284 0.00 14.99 -22.23
C SER A 284 0.56 14.58 -23.60
N PHE A 285 0.28 15.33 -24.67
CA PHE A 285 0.91 15.19 -25.98
C PHE A 285 2.45 15.31 -25.94
N SER A 286 3.01 16.01 -24.94
CA SER A 286 4.44 16.10 -24.72
C SER A 286 4.78 16.06 -23.22
N PRO A 287 5.17 14.89 -22.68
CA PRO A 287 5.42 14.70 -21.23
C PRO A 287 6.42 15.69 -20.63
N GLY A 288 7.43 16.09 -21.40
CA GLY A 288 8.40 17.11 -20.98
C GLY A 288 7.76 18.49 -20.75
N LEU A 289 6.96 18.99 -21.71
CA LEU A 289 6.26 20.27 -21.55
C LEU A 289 5.17 20.18 -20.48
N ALA A 290 4.46 19.05 -20.40
CA ALA A 290 3.47 18.81 -19.35
C ALA A 290 4.09 18.92 -17.95
N THR A 291 5.26 18.34 -17.75
CA THR A 291 5.98 18.44 -16.47
C THR A 291 6.42 19.86 -16.18
N VAL A 292 6.99 20.59 -17.16
CA VAL A 292 7.37 22.00 -16.96
C VAL A 292 6.15 22.86 -16.63
N ALA A 293 5.05 22.69 -17.36
CA ALA A 293 3.80 23.41 -17.11
C ALA A 293 3.23 23.09 -15.73
N PHE A 294 3.29 21.83 -15.30
CA PHE A 294 2.91 21.43 -13.94
C PHE A 294 3.76 22.15 -12.89
N VAL A 295 5.10 22.16 -13.05
CA VAL A 295 6.01 22.80 -12.09
C VAL A 295 5.73 24.30 -11.98
N LEU A 296 5.52 24.96 -13.11
CA LEU A 296 5.22 26.40 -13.15
C LEU A 296 3.84 26.72 -12.58
N ALA A 297 2.80 25.99 -12.98
CA ALA A 297 1.44 26.19 -12.51
C ALA A 297 1.32 25.89 -11.01
N GLY A 298 1.83 24.74 -10.57
CA GLY A 298 1.85 24.36 -9.15
C GLY A 298 2.63 25.35 -8.31
N GLY A 299 3.81 25.78 -8.77
CA GLY A 299 4.60 26.81 -8.09
C GLY A 299 3.89 28.16 -8.00
N ALA A 300 3.28 28.62 -9.08
CA ALA A 300 2.53 29.88 -9.10
C ALA A 300 1.32 29.86 -8.16
N LEU A 301 0.55 28.77 -8.17
CA LEU A 301 -0.62 28.61 -7.30
C LEU A 301 -0.22 28.52 -5.82
N ILE A 302 0.85 27.80 -5.50
CA ILE A 302 1.38 27.75 -4.12
C ILE A 302 1.88 29.13 -3.69
N GLY A 303 2.57 29.85 -4.58
CA GLY A 303 2.99 31.24 -4.35
C GLY A 303 1.81 32.16 -4.04
N LEU A 304 0.73 32.06 -4.81
CA LEU A 304 -0.47 32.88 -4.65
C LEU A 304 -1.26 32.54 -3.38
N VAL A 305 -1.45 31.25 -3.08
CA VAL A 305 -2.33 30.85 -1.98
C VAL A 305 -1.63 30.95 -0.61
N TYR A 306 -0.35 30.60 -0.51
CA TYR A 306 0.36 30.53 0.76
C TYR A 306 1.34 31.68 0.98
N VAL A 307 2.16 32.01 -0.02
CA VAL A 307 3.29 32.94 0.18
C VAL A 307 2.86 34.41 0.00
N MET A 308 1.95 34.68 -0.94
CA MET A 308 1.41 36.02 -1.20
C MET A 308 0.74 36.66 0.01
N PRO A 309 -0.20 36.02 0.74
CA PRO A 309 -0.81 36.66 1.91
C PRO A 309 0.22 36.96 3.02
N VAL A 310 1.22 36.07 3.20
CA VAL A 310 2.33 36.29 4.15
C VAL A 310 3.18 37.49 3.72
N MET A 311 3.57 37.55 2.45
CA MET A 311 4.32 38.69 1.90
C MET A 311 3.56 39.99 2.00
N LEU A 312 2.26 40.00 1.68
CA LEU A 312 1.42 41.19 1.80
C LEU A 312 1.30 41.65 3.25
N SER A 313 1.13 40.73 4.20
CA SER A 313 1.13 41.07 5.63
C SER A 313 2.46 41.69 6.09
N ALA A 314 3.60 41.15 5.60
CA ALA A 314 4.92 41.70 5.89
C ALA A 314 5.10 43.10 5.27
N LEU A 315 4.60 43.33 4.06
CA LEU A 315 4.60 44.66 3.43
C LEU A 315 3.77 45.67 4.22
N VAL A 316 2.57 45.30 4.67
CA VAL A 316 1.72 46.16 5.51
C VAL A 316 2.43 46.54 6.81
N VAL A 317 3.10 45.57 7.46
CA VAL A 317 3.90 45.83 8.67
C VAL A 317 5.11 46.73 8.38
N ALA A 318 5.82 46.48 7.29
CA ALA A 318 6.98 47.27 6.86
C ALA A 318 6.58 48.73 6.61
N VAL A 319 5.47 48.97 5.91
CA VAL A 319 4.93 50.31 5.68
C VAL A 319 4.54 50.99 6.99
N LYS A 320 3.85 50.28 7.89
CA LYS A 320 3.50 50.82 9.22
C LYS A 320 4.74 51.19 10.04
N SER A 321 5.83 50.45 9.86
CA SER A 321 7.14 50.72 10.46
C SER A 321 7.95 51.81 9.74
N ARG A 322 7.38 52.43 8.68
CA ARG A 322 8.02 53.43 7.80
C ARG A 322 9.21 52.90 6.99
N TRP A 323 9.22 51.61 6.68
CA TRP A 323 10.24 51.02 5.81
C TRP A 323 9.91 51.31 4.34
N HIS A 324 10.93 51.53 3.53
CA HIS A 324 10.77 51.81 2.11
C HIS A 324 10.38 50.55 1.35
N VAL A 325 9.23 50.58 0.67
CA VAL A 325 8.77 49.46 -0.17
C VAL A 325 9.58 49.45 -1.47
N PRO A 326 10.22 48.31 -1.84
CA PRO A 326 10.95 48.21 -3.10
C PRO A 326 9.99 48.27 -4.30
N ALA A 327 10.40 48.97 -5.35
CA ALA A 327 9.65 48.99 -6.60
C ALA A 327 9.72 47.65 -7.36
N VAL A 328 8.69 47.38 -8.17
CA VAL A 328 8.51 46.13 -8.93
C VAL A 328 9.70 45.83 -9.85
N TYR A 329 10.35 46.85 -10.43
CA TYR A 329 11.50 46.66 -11.32
C TYR A 329 12.70 45.99 -10.62
N ARG A 330 12.77 46.02 -9.28
CA ARG A 330 13.81 45.29 -8.54
C ARG A 330 13.66 43.77 -8.64
N LEU A 331 12.53 43.27 -9.16
CA LEU A 331 12.33 41.84 -9.45
C LEU A 331 12.96 41.39 -10.78
N VAL A 332 13.34 42.32 -11.67
CA VAL A 332 13.96 42.01 -12.97
C VAL A 332 15.15 41.02 -12.89
N PRO A 333 16.14 41.15 -11.98
CA PRO A 333 17.21 40.14 -11.86
C PRO A 333 16.69 38.74 -11.51
N PHE A 334 15.61 38.63 -10.73
CA PHE A 334 14.98 37.36 -10.41
C PHE A 334 14.24 36.77 -11.61
N VAL A 335 13.70 37.60 -12.50
CA VAL A 335 13.13 37.16 -13.79
C VAL A 335 14.23 36.58 -14.70
N TYR A 336 15.39 37.23 -14.78
CA TYR A 336 16.53 36.68 -15.53
C TYR A 336 17.03 35.36 -14.93
N LEU A 337 17.10 35.26 -13.60
CA LEU A 337 17.44 34.01 -12.92
C LEU A 337 16.41 32.91 -13.21
N TRP A 338 15.12 33.23 -13.17
CA TRP A 338 14.04 32.30 -13.52
C TRP A 338 14.16 31.79 -14.96
N GLY A 339 14.40 32.69 -15.92
CA GLY A 339 14.62 32.33 -17.32
C GLY A 339 15.88 31.48 -17.53
N GLY A 340 16.96 31.79 -16.79
CA GLY A 340 18.18 31.00 -16.79
C GLY A 340 17.97 29.57 -16.24
N LEU A 341 17.21 29.43 -15.15
CA LEU A 341 16.84 28.11 -14.60
C LEU A 341 15.98 27.29 -15.56
N LEU A 342 15.04 27.94 -16.25
CA LEU A 342 14.23 27.30 -17.29
C LEU A 342 15.11 26.79 -18.45
N ALA A 343 16.07 27.60 -18.90
CA ALA A 343 17.02 27.21 -19.93
C ALA A 343 17.93 26.05 -19.48
N LEU A 344 18.45 26.09 -18.25
CA LEU A 344 19.25 25.01 -17.67
C LEU A 344 18.45 23.71 -17.54
N LEU A 345 17.17 23.79 -17.16
CA LEU A 345 16.27 22.64 -17.12
C LEU A 345 16.09 22.05 -18.52
N ALA A 346 15.84 22.89 -19.53
CA ALA A 346 15.71 22.44 -20.91
C ALA A 346 17.01 21.79 -21.43
N ILE A 347 18.17 22.39 -21.17
CA ILE A 347 19.48 21.81 -21.53
C ILE A 347 19.69 20.47 -20.82
N GLY A 348 19.46 20.41 -19.51
CA GLY A 348 19.58 19.17 -18.74
C GLY A 348 18.63 18.08 -19.21
N ALA A 349 17.42 18.45 -19.63
CA ALA A 349 16.43 17.53 -20.17
C ALA A 349 16.86 16.93 -21.53
N VAL A 350 17.32 17.79 -22.44
CA VAL A 350 17.78 17.38 -23.78
C VAL A 350 19.04 16.52 -23.68
N LEU A 351 19.98 16.90 -22.81
CA LEU A 351 21.24 16.18 -22.61
C LEU A 351 21.13 15.01 -21.61
N LYS A 352 19.96 14.80 -20.98
CA LYS A 352 19.71 13.81 -19.93
C LYS A 352 20.73 13.81 -18.79
N ILE A 353 21.06 14.99 -18.28
CA ILE A 353 21.98 15.16 -17.15
C ILE A 353 21.16 15.21 -15.84
N ASP A 354 21.22 14.12 -15.08
CA ASP A 354 20.37 13.92 -13.89
C ASP A 354 20.54 14.99 -12.81
N ILE A 355 21.78 15.30 -12.42
CA ILE A 355 22.05 16.29 -11.37
C ILE A 355 21.55 17.67 -11.80
N LEU A 356 21.78 18.03 -13.06
CA LEU A 356 21.38 19.32 -13.59
C LEU A 356 19.85 19.46 -13.63
N THR A 357 19.12 18.43 -14.05
CA THR A 357 17.65 18.45 -14.09
C THR A 357 17.01 18.44 -12.70
N VAL A 358 17.56 17.68 -11.76
CA VAL A 358 17.10 17.67 -10.36
C VAL A 358 17.27 19.06 -9.74
N VAL A 359 18.47 19.64 -9.82
CA VAL A 359 18.76 20.94 -9.20
C VAL A 359 17.98 22.08 -9.87
N SER A 360 17.99 22.13 -11.22
CA SER A 360 17.29 23.19 -11.95
C SER A 360 15.78 23.15 -11.77
N SER A 361 15.14 21.96 -11.78
CA SER A 361 13.70 21.84 -11.58
C SER A 361 13.26 22.27 -10.17
N GLY A 362 14.00 21.87 -9.13
CA GLY A 362 13.73 22.27 -7.75
C GLY A 362 13.90 23.78 -7.53
N LEU A 363 15.00 24.36 -8.04
CA LEU A 363 15.25 25.80 -7.95
C LEU A 363 14.23 26.61 -8.77
N LEU A 364 13.84 26.13 -9.96
CA LEU A 364 12.83 26.76 -10.79
C LEU A 364 11.48 26.81 -10.06
N PHE A 365 11.10 25.72 -9.39
CA PHE A 365 9.88 25.68 -8.58
C PHE A 365 9.90 26.74 -7.47
N VAL A 366 10.96 26.77 -6.65
CA VAL A 366 11.10 27.75 -5.55
C VAL A 366 11.13 29.18 -6.08
N CYS A 367 11.87 29.42 -7.17
CA CYS A 367 11.94 30.74 -7.79
C CYS A 367 10.58 31.17 -8.32
N THR A 368 9.80 30.28 -8.93
CA THR A 368 8.44 30.55 -9.43
C THR A 368 7.51 30.93 -8.26
N VAL A 369 7.54 30.17 -7.16
CA VAL A 369 6.74 30.47 -5.94
C VAL A 369 7.05 31.87 -5.40
N LEU A 370 8.32 32.21 -5.25
CA LEU A 370 8.74 33.50 -4.69
C LEU A 370 8.45 34.67 -5.64
N LEU A 371 8.74 34.50 -6.92
CA LEU A 371 8.58 35.55 -7.93
C LEU A 371 7.10 35.88 -8.14
N THR A 372 6.24 34.87 -8.23
CA THR A 372 4.79 35.08 -8.37
C THR A 372 4.20 35.76 -7.14
N ALA A 373 4.55 35.30 -5.94
CA ALA A 373 4.10 35.92 -4.69
C ALA A 373 4.56 37.37 -4.57
N ALA A 374 5.83 37.67 -4.88
CA ALA A 374 6.38 39.02 -4.80
C ALA A 374 5.79 39.96 -5.85
N ALA A 375 5.66 39.52 -7.11
CA ALA A 375 5.12 40.31 -8.20
C ALA A 375 3.66 40.70 -7.93
N VAL A 376 2.83 39.74 -7.50
CA VAL A 376 1.43 40.00 -7.15
C VAL A 376 1.32 40.91 -5.92
N SER A 377 2.09 40.64 -4.86
CA SER A 377 2.05 41.45 -3.63
C SER A 377 2.42 42.92 -3.87
N LEU A 378 3.46 43.18 -4.67
CA LEU A 378 3.87 44.55 -5.01
C LEU A 378 2.87 45.23 -5.96
N SER A 379 2.29 44.51 -6.91
CA SER A 379 1.27 45.07 -7.82
C SER A 379 0.00 45.46 -7.06
N VAL A 380 -0.43 44.64 -6.10
CA VAL A 380 -1.61 44.91 -5.26
C VAL A 380 -1.32 46.03 -4.25
N SER A 381 -0.07 46.21 -3.82
CA SER A 381 0.28 47.24 -2.83
C SER A 381 -0.11 48.66 -3.27
N GLY A 382 -0.02 48.98 -4.57
CA GLY A 382 -0.45 50.26 -5.12
C GLY A 382 -1.95 50.52 -4.94
N TYR A 383 -2.80 49.49 -5.09
CA TYR A 383 -4.25 49.59 -4.89
C TYR A 383 -4.66 49.75 -3.42
N LEU A 384 -3.82 49.30 -2.50
CA LEU A 384 -4.05 49.41 -1.06
C LEU A 384 -3.58 50.78 -0.49
N GLY A 385 -3.21 51.73 -1.35
CA GLY A 385 -2.78 53.07 -0.95
C GLY A 385 -1.31 53.14 -0.51
N PHE A 386 -0.51 52.10 -0.81
CA PHE A 386 0.92 52.08 -0.54
C PHE A 386 1.64 52.50 -1.82
N SER A 387 2.22 53.70 -1.88
CA SER A 387 3.04 54.11 -3.03
C SER A 387 4.44 53.47 -2.90
N PRO A 388 4.81 52.48 -3.73
CA PRO A 388 6.18 51.99 -3.77
C PRO A 388 7.13 53.12 -4.18
N ALA A 389 8.34 53.15 -3.62
CA ALA A 389 9.30 54.19 -3.92
C ALA A 389 9.64 54.19 -5.42
N GLY A 390 9.19 55.21 -6.16
CA GLY A 390 9.42 55.36 -7.60
C GLY A 390 8.18 55.35 -8.50
N THR A 391 6.96 55.38 -7.96
CA THR A 391 5.71 55.64 -8.72
C THR A 391 5.21 57.09 -8.53
N GLU A 392 6.12 58.05 -8.42
CA GLU A 392 5.78 59.46 -8.68
C GLU A 392 5.95 59.66 -10.19
N GLU A 393 4.82 59.71 -10.91
CA GLU A 393 4.75 60.30 -12.25
C GLU A 393 4.96 61.81 -12.19
#